data_AF-A0A445CS86-F1
#
_entry.id   AF-A0A445CS86-F1
#
_cell.length_a   1.000
_cell.length_b   1.000
_cell.length_c   1.000
_cell.angle_alpha   90.00
_cell.angle_beta   90.00
_cell.angle_gamma   90.00
#
_symmetry.space_group_name_H-M   'P 1'
#
loop_
_entity.id
_entity.type
_entity.pdbx_description
1 polymer ?
#
loop_
_entity_poly.entity_id
_entity_poly.type
_entity_poly.pdbx_seq_one_letter_code
_entity_poly.pdbx_strand_id
1 'polypeptide(L)'
;MQNVVATSGDSILWKNLVAKWHIIKDNTGYLLGNGEATKFWRDAWLEPNNLLANLASPILSLEEENHPVSDYVDAEGNWKIRELNILLPDSVINKIRSTPPPSKEDIKDILFWRPNPEGEFTIKHTYQFLFQCDHDSDRIWKLIWNWKGVQRAKVFLWQLAHIAVLTASIIAIWGRGNNPNCMSCDNDIETPFHVIRDCPMSSPVWNCLVKSQNIGMFYNLDLKEWIIANMTMDMGFDDDIEWKDIFVTAVWLIWKFRNEYIHSNINTPLRIKEMKIRSLAREIRDTRRRIENNQYAKPLTVSWKPPQEGWIKLNTDGASRGNPGQASCAGIFRNADSDWVYGYARRLTYAKAIEVEVAAIREGLEIAWKKGFRRIELETDSQAAVNLMENPPKRHPTLTRPIRRIKELLNRNWQVRIRHIYREANQLADGIANLLLNQNREHATWDHPPKETTLILFADRSGVSFPR
;
A
#
# COMPACT_ATOMS: atom_id res chain seq x y z
N MET A 1 16.22 -9.11 -20.68
CA MET A 1 17.31 -8.67 -19.75
C MET A 1 18.65 -9.38 -20.02
N GLN A 2 19.76 -8.64 -20.05
CA GLN A 2 21.12 -9.19 -20.18
C GLN A 2 21.57 -9.95 -18.92
N ASN A 3 22.52 -10.88 -19.08
CA ASN A 3 23.17 -11.56 -17.96
C ASN A 3 24.18 -10.60 -17.30
N VAL A 4 24.06 -10.42 -15.99
CA VAL A 4 24.96 -9.56 -15.20
C VAL A 4 26.07 -10.43 -14.61
N VAL A 5 27.32 -9.94 -14.66
CA VAL A 5 28.51 -10.64 -14.15
C VAL A 5 29.22 -9.74 -13.14
N ALA A 6 29.62 -10.30 -11.99
CA ALA A 6 30.42 -9.60 -10.99
C ALA A 6 31.91 -9.90 -11.18
N THR A 7 32.74 -8.89 -10.93
CA THR A 7 34.21 -8.97 -10.98
C THR A 7 34.81 -9.07 -9.57
N SER A 8 36.09 -9.43 -9.48
CA SER A 8 36.79 -9.57 -8.20
C SER A 8 36.86 -8.25 -7.40
N GLY A 9 36.89 -7.11 -8.09
CA GLY A 9 36.91 -5.77 -7.47
C GLY A 9 35.56 -5.28 -6.94
N ASP A 10 34.45 -5.97 -7.25
CA ASP A 10 33.12 -5.50 -6.88
C ASP A 10 32.82 -5.68 -5.38
N SER A 11 31.92 -4.83 -4.88
CA SER A 11 31.43 -4.92 -3.50
C SER A 11 30.77 -6.27 -3.18
N ILE A 12 30.84 -6.69 -1.92
CA ILE A 12 30.17 -7.91 -1.43
C ILE A 12 28.66 -7.84 -1.68
N LEU A 13 28.05 -6.66 -1.53
CA LEU A 13 26.64 -6.45 -1.82
C LEU A 13 26.32 -6.72 -3.30
N TRP A 14 27.10 -6.18 -4.22
CA TRP A 14 26.89 -6.40 -5.65
C TRP A 14 27.05 -7.86 -6.03
N LYS A 15 28.10 -8.53 -5.54
CA LYS A 15 28.32 -9.97 -5.75
C LYS A 15 27.12 -10.80 -5.29
N ASN A 16 26.55 -10.47 -4.12
CA ASN A 16 25.36 -11.13 -3.60
C ASN A 16 24.09 -10.85 -4.43
N LEU A 17 23.95 -9.64 -4.98
CA LEU A 17 22.85 -9.31 -5.89
C LEU A 17 22.97 -10.06 -7.22
N VAL A 18 24.17 -10.11 -7.80
CA VAL A 18 24.44 -10.86 -9.05
C VAL A 18 24.17 -12.35 -8.86
N ALA A 19 24.55 -12.94 -7.72
CA ALA A 19 24.22 -14.32 -7.40
C ALA A 19 22.70 -14.61 -7.41
N LYS A 20 21.88 -13.60 -7.11
CA LYS A 20 20.41 -13.68 -7.11
C LYS A 20 19.77 -13.12 -8.39
N TRP A 21 20.55 -12.76 -9.40
CA TRP A 21 20.04 -12.10 -10.62
C TRP A 21 19.04 -12.98 -11.40
N HIS A 22 19.25 -14.30 -11.41
CA HIS A 22 18.33 -15.25 -12.03
C HIS A 22 16.91 -15.13 -11.46
N ILE A 23 16.77 -14.93 -10.14
CA ILE A 23 15.47 -14.74 -9.50
C ILE A 23 14.77 -13.51 -10.07
N ILE A 24 15.50 -12.41 -10.27
CA ILE A 24 14.95 -11.19 -10.87
C ILE A 24 14.55 -11.49 -12.32
N LYS A 25 15.47 -12.02 -13.12
CA LYS A 25 15.25 -12.28 -14.55
C LYS A 25 14.04 -13.18 -14.81
N ASP A 26 13.93 -14.29 -14.08
CA ASP A 26 12.90 -15.32 -14.31
C ASP A 26 11.52 -14.88 -13.82
N ASN A 27 11.47 -13.91 -12.91
CA ASN A 27 10.23 -13.41 -12.32
C ASN A 27 9.86 -12.01 -12.81
N THR A 28 10.52 -11.52 -13.86
CA THR A 28 10.17 -10.24 -14.48
C THR A 28 9.59 -10.47 -15.87
N GLY A 29 8.59 -9.68 -16.26
CA GLY A 29 8.07 -9.65 -17.62
C GLY A 29 7.90 -8.22 -18.13
N TYR A 30 7.44 -8.10 -19.37
CA TYR A 30 7.17 -6.80 -19.99
C TYR A 30 5.68 -6.67 -20.33
N LEU A 31 5.05 -5.61 -19.84
CA LEU A 31 3.72 -5.21 -20.26
C LEU A 31 3.89 -4.25 -21.44
N LEU A 32 3.31 -4.60 -22.59
CA LEU A 32 3.40 -3.81 -23.80
C LEU A 32 2.68 -2.47 -23.65
N GLY A 33 3.39 -1.40 -23.99
CA GLY A 33 2.85 -0.08 -24.24
C GLY A 33 3.06 0.28 -25.70
N ASN A 34 3.99 1.18 -25.99
CA ASN A 34 4.31 1.66 -27.34
C ASN A 34 5.20 0.70 -28.14
N GLY A 35 5.70 -0.37 -27.51
CA GLY A 35 6.45 -1.44 -28.14
C GLY A 35 7.88 -1.05 -28.53
N GLU A 36 8.36 0.15 -28.18
CA GLU A 36 9.68 0.64 -28.60
C GLU A 36 10.83 0.11 -27.73
N ALA A 37 10.56 -0.27 -26.48
CA ALA A 37 11.60 -0.66 -25.52
C ALA A 37 11.68 -2.19 -25.33
N THR A 38 10.57 -2.88 -25.53
CA THR A 38 10.45 -4.33 -25.40
C THR A 38 10.91 -4.99 -26.69
N LYS A 39 11.85 -5.93 -26.58
CA LYS A 39 12.33 -6.70 -27.72
C LYS A 39 11.34 -7.80 -28.06
N PHE A 40 10.90 -7.86 -29.31
CA PHE A 40 9.89 -8.80 -29.76
C PHE A 40 10.29 -10.26 -29.46
N TRP A 41 11.55 -10.61 -29.72
CA TRP A 41 12.01 -12.00 -29.60
C TRP A 41 12.57 -12.38 -28.24
N ARG A 42 13.25 -11.46 -27.54
CA ARG A 42 14.08 -11.77 -26.36
C ARG A 42 13.48 -11.36 -25.02
N ASP A 43 12.40 -10.58 -25.02
CA ASP A 43 11.73 -10.17 -23.78
C ASP A 43 10.43 -10.96 -23.58
N ALA A 44 10.14 -11.29 -22.33
CA ALA A 44 8.96 -12.07 -21.95
C ALA A 44 7.72 -11.18 -21.84
N TRP A 45 7.15 -10.83 -23.00
CA TRP A 45 5.95 -9.99 -23.10
C TRP A 45 4.69 -10.76 -23.50
N LEU A 46 4.84 -11.88 -24.21
CA LEU A 46 3.73 -12.75 -24.60
C LEU A 46 3.51 -13.89 -23.60
N GLU A 47 4.58 -14.59 -23.23
CA GLU A 47 4.55 -15.67 -22.26
C GLU A 47 5.67 -15.56 -21.22
N PRO A 48 5.40 -15.91 -19.95
CA PRO A 48 6.35 -15.75 -18.86
C PRO A 48 7.67 -16.54 -19.07
N ASN A 49 7.57 -17.78 -19.56
CA ASN A 49 8.69 -18.73 -19.54
C ASN A 49 9.13 -19.17 -20.94
N ASN A 50 8.62 -18.50 -21.98
CA ASN A 50 8.88 -18.91 -23.35
C ASN A 50 9.15 -17.67 -24.22
N LEU A 51 10.42 -17.47 -24.55
CA LEU A 51 10.84 -16.39 -25.43
C LEU A 51 10.52 -16.76 -26.87
N LEU A 52 9.99 -15.83 -27.65
CA LEU A 52 9.64 -16.09 -29.06
C LEU A 52 10.87 -16.48 -29.88
N ALA A 53 12.06 -15.98 -29.51
CA ALA A 53 13.34 -16.37 -30.14
C ALA A 53 13.54 -17.90 -30.13
N ASN A 54 13.10 -18.60 -29.08
CA ASN A 54 13.27 -20.05 -28.96
C ASN A 54 12.31 -20.84 -29.87
N LEU A 55 11.29 -20.18 -30.42
CA LEU A 55 10.23 -20.78 -31.24
C LEU A 55 10.35 -20.37 -32.71
N ALA A 56 11.26 -19.45 -33.04
CA ALA A 56 11.44 -18.94 -34.38
C ALA A 56 12.04 -20.02 -35.32
N SER A 57 11.46 -20.19 -36.50
CA SER A 57 11.99 -21.05 -37.56
C SER A 57 11.84 -20.36 -38.92
N PRO A 58 12.93 -20.07 -39.66
CA PRO A 58 14.33 -20.40 -39.38
C PRO A 58 14.93 -19.58 -38.21
N ILE A 59 16.16 -19.94 -37.81
CA ILE A 59 16.92 -19.22 -36.78
C ILE A 59 17.15 -17.77 -37.22
N LEU A 60 16.86 -16.82 -36.33
CA LEU A 60 17.01 -15.39 -36.55
C LEU A 60 18.46 -14.93 -36.42
N SER A 61 18.82 -13.86 -37.13
CA SER A 61 20.08 -13.14 -36.91
C SER A 61 20.05 -12.36 -35.58
N LEU A 62 21.24 -12.00 -35.08
CA LEU A 62 21.36 -11.22 -33.84
C LEU A 62 20.71 -9.83 -33.94
N GLU A 63 20.65 -9.26 -35.15
CA GLU A 63 19.97 -7.98 -35.40
C GLU A 63 18.46 -8.13 -35.28
N GLU A 64 17.88 -9.13 -35.96
CA GLU A 64 16.44 -9.41 -35.93
C GLU A 64 15.94 -9.74 -34.52
N GLU A 65 16.71 -10.50 -33.73
CA GLU A 65 16.34 -10.80 -32.33
C GLU A 65 16.20 -9.55 -31.44
N ASN A 66 16.87 -8.45 -31.81
CA ASN A 66 16.86 -7.21 -31.06
C ASN A 66 15.79 -6.21 -31.53
N HIS A 67 15.00 -6.54 -32.54
CA HIS A 67 13.93 -5.67 -33.02
C HIS A 67 12.89 -5.40 -31.92
N PRO A 68 12.45 -4.14 -31.75
CA PRO A 68 11.37 -3.77 -30.85
C PRO A 68 10.04 -4.34 -31.33
N VAL A 69 9.07 -4.47 -30.42
CA VAL A 69 7.72 -4.96 -30.76
C VAL A 69 7.03 -4.05 -31.78
N SER A 70 7.29 -2.74 -31.72
CA SER A 70 6.73 -1.76 -32.66
C SER A 70 7.07 -2.03 -34.13
N ASP A 71 8.17 -2.72 -34.43
CA ASP A 71 8.58 -3.00 -35.81
C ASP A 71 7.71 -4.06 -36.48
N TYR A 72 6.96 -4.82 -35.69
CA TYR A 72 6.03 -5.85 -36.14
C TYR A 72 4.58 -5.34 -36.27
N VAL A 73 4.40 -4.02 -36.25
CA VAL A 73 3.12 -3.33 -36.51
C VAL A 73 3.20 -2.57 -37.83
N ASP A 74 2.16 -2.67 -38.66
CA ASP A 74 2.05 -1.96 -39.93
C ASP A 74 1.64 -0.49 -39.75
N ALA A 75 1.59 0.26 -40.86
CA ALA A 75 1.25 1.69 -40.83
C ALA A 75 -0.22 1.94 -40.43
N GLU A 76 -1.07 0.95 -40.61
CA GLU A 76 -2.49 0.94 -40.27
C GLU A 76 -2.74 0.58 -38.79
N GLY A 77 -1.69 0.21 -38.04
CA GLY A 77 -1.75 -0.11 -36.62
C GLY A 77 -2.13 -1.56 -36.32
N ASN A 78 -1.98 -2.48 -37.28
CA ASN A 78 -2.22 -3.90 -37.12
C ASN A 78 -0.91 -4.68 -37.03
N TRP A 79 -0.96 -5.86 -36.42
CA TRP A 79 0.17 -6.79 -36.45
C TRP A 79 0.50 -7.20 -37.90
N LYS A 80 1.79 -7.27 -38.24
CA LYS A 80 2.30 -7.83 -39.50
C LYS A 80 2.21 -9.36 -39.51
N ILE A 81 0.99 -9.88 -39.39
CA ILE A 81 0.70 -11.31 -39.19
C ILE A 81 1.27 -12.17 -40.33
N ARG A 82 1.24 -11.69 -41.58
CA ARG A 82 1.75 -12.45 -42.73
C ARG A 82 3.25 -12.74 -42.61
N GLU A 83 4.02 -11.78 -42.11
CA GLU A 83 5.47 -11.93 -41.89
C GLU A 83 5.74 -12.84 -40.69
N LEU A 84 5.01 -12.64 -39.59
CA LEU A 84 5.16 -13.43 -38.38
C LEU A 84 4.79 -14.90 -38.57
N ASN A 85 3.78 -15.21 -39.40
CA ASN A 85 3.31 -16.58 -39.62
C ASN A 85 4.33 -17.46 -40.38
N ILE A 86 5.32 -16.85 -41.03
CA ILE A 86 6.42 -17.57 -41.66
C ILE A 86 7.45 -18.01 -40.60
N LEU A 87 7.56 -17.25 -39.50
CA LEU A 87 8.60 -17.40 -38.49
C LEU A 87 8.12 -18.15 -37.24
N LEU A 88 6.83 -18.10 -36.93
CA LEU A 88 6.25 -18.61 -35.69
C LEU A 88 5.13 -19.63 -35.95
N PRO A 89 4.95 -20.63 -35.06
CA PRO A 89 3.82 -21.55 -35.14
C PRO A 89 2.45 -20.85 -35.01
N ASP A 90 1.43 -21.37 -35.67
CA ASP A 90 0.05 -20.83 -35.63
C ASP A 90 -0.49 -20.64 -34.20
N SER A 91 -0.11 -21.52 -33.27
CA SER A 91 -0.51 -21.44 -31.85
C SER A 91 -0.01 -20.17 -31.16
N VAL A 92 1.16 -19.67 -31.56
CA VAL A 92 1.76 -18.43 -31.04
C VAL A 92 1.13 -17.23 -31.73
N ILE A 93 0.92 -17.31 -33.04
CA ILE A 93 0.26 -16.26 -33.84
C ILE A 93 -1.15 -15.96 -33.32
N ASN A 94 -1.91 -16.98 -32.96
CA ASN A 94 -3.24 -16.79 -32.37
C ASN A 94 -3.20 -16.01 -31.04
N LYS A 95 -2.15 -16.20 -30.24
CA LYS A 95 -1.94 -15.43 -29.01
C LYS A 95 -1.58 -13.97 -29.32
N ILE A 96 -0.68 -13.74 -30.28
CA ILE A 96 -0.31 -12.38 -30.74
C ILE A 96 -1.55 -11.65 -31.27
N ARG A 97 -2.39 -12.30 -32.08
CA ARG A 97 -3.66 -11.72 -32.57
C ARG A 97 -4.62 -11.31 -31.46
N SER A 98 -4.55 -12.00 -30.32
CA SER A 98 -5.40 -11.73 -29.15
C SER A 98 -4.84 -10.59 -28.28
N THR A 99 -3.61 -10.16 -28.53
CA THR A 99 -2.97 -9.02 -27.88
C THR A 99 -3.15 -7.77 -28.75
N PRO A 100 -3.61 -6.62 -28.21
CA PRO A 100 -3.68 -5.38 -28.96
C PRO A 100 -2.30 -4.95 -29.50
N PRO A 101 -2.18 -4.54 -30.77
CA PRO A 101 -0.93 -3.97 -31.30
C PRO A 101 -0.51 -2.71 -30.54
N PRO A 102 0.79 -2.51 -30.29
CA PRO A 102 1.30 -1.29 -29.70
C PRO A 102 1.13 -0.11 -30.67
N SER A 103 0.83 1.07 -30.13
CA SER A 103 0.76 2.31 -30.90
C SER A 103 1.70 3.37 -30.32
N LYS A 104 2.21 4.26 -31.17
CA LYS A 104 3.11 5.37 -30.75
C LYS A 104 2.48 6.29 -29.70
N GLU A 105 1.16 6.29 -29.60
CA GLU A 105 0.41 7.04 -28.59
C GLU A 105 0.19 6.27 -27.27
N ASP A 106 0.65 5.02 -27.18
CA ASP A 106 0.74 4.29 -25.92
C ASP A 106 1.83 4.85 -25.02
N ILE A 107 1.72 4.51 -23.74
CA ILE A 107 2.80 4.69 -22.76
C ILE A 107 4.04 3.88 -23.14
N LYS A 108 5.19 4.21 -22.53
CA LYS A 108 6.37 3.36 -22.64
C LYS A 108 6.10 1.99 -22.02
N ASP A 109 6.67 0.96 -22.63
CA ASP A 109 6.61 -0.41 -22.10
C ASP A 109 7.07 -0.48 -20.64
N ILE A 110 6.44 -1.37 -19.89
CA ILE A 110 6.63 -1.47 -18.44
C ILE A 110 7.24 -2.80 -18.08
N LEU A 111 8.28 -2.73 -17.28
CA LEU A 111 8.84 -3.89 -16.60
C LEU A 111 7.99 -4.22 -15.38
N PHE A 112 7.43 -5.44 -15.31
CA PHE A 112 6.58 -5.86 -14.19
C PHE A 112 7.16 -7.07 -13.43
N TRP A 113 6.96 -7.06 -12.12
CA TRP A 113 7.38 -8.10 -11.19
C TRP A 113 6.24 -9.11 -10.97
N ARG A 114 6.40 -10.33 -11.50
CA ARG A 114 5.35 -11.36 -11.52
C ARG A 114 4.83 -11.78 -10.14
N PRO A 115 5.68 -11.94 -9.10
CA PRO A 115 5.21 -12.36 -7.79
C PRO A 115 4.30 -11.35 -7.09
N ASN A 116 4.26 -10.09 -7.54
CA ASN A 116 3.30 -9.11 -7.06
C ASN A 116 2.10 -9.03 -8.04
N PRO A 117 0.85 -9.34 -7.60
CA PRO A 117 -0.35 -9.18 -8.42
C PRO A 117 -0.54 -7.76 -8.99
N GLU A 118 0.01 -6.74 -8.33
CA GLU A 118 -0.05 -5.34 -8.80
C GLU A 118 0.98 -5.02 -9.89
N GLY A 119 1.91 -5.93 -10.15
CA GLY A 119 2.98 -5.83 -11.15
C GLY A 119 4.20 -5.01 -10.71
N GLU A 120 4.13 -4.33 -9.57
CA GLU A 120 5.21 -3.48 -9.07
C GLU A 120 6.24 -4.28 -8.26
N PHE A 121 7.52 -3.96 -8.44
CA PHE A 121 8.55 -4.48 -7.56
C PHE A 121 8.49 -3.75 -6.21
N THR A 122 8.14 -4.47 -5.14
CA THR A 122 8.21 -3.93 -3.77
C THR A 122 9.07 -4.82 -2.90
N ILE A 123 9.83 -4.21 -1.98
CA ILE A 123 10.66 -4.97 -1.03
C ILE A 123 9.79 -5.96 -0.25
N LYS A 124 8.61 -5.53 0.20
CA LYS A 124 7.67 -6.36 0.95
C LYS A 124 7.30 -7.65 0.20
N HIS A 125 6.76 -7.55 -1.01
CA HIS A 125 6.33 -8.73 -1.78
C HIS A 125 7.52 -9.59 -2.19
N THR A 126 8.67 -8.99 -2.49
CA THR A 126 9.89 -9.74 -2.80
C THR A 126 10.36 -10.56 -1.59
N TYR A 127 10.35 -10.02 -0.38
CA TYR A 127 10.69 -10.78 0.82
C TYR A 127 9.66 -11.89 1.10
N GLN A 128 8.36 -11.61 0.96
CA GLN A 128 7.32 -12.64 1.11
C GLN A 128 7.51 -13.79 0.10
N PHE A 129 7.79 -13.47 -1.16
CA PHE A 129 8.07 -14.45 -2.20
C PHE A 129 9.32 -15.28 -1.92
N LEU A 130 10.42 -14.63 -1.52
CA LEU A 130 11.71 -15.29 -1.30
C LEU A 130 11.73 -16.20 -0.07
N PHE A 131 11.11 -15.75 1.02
CA PHE A 131 11.22 -16.42 2.31
C PHE A 131 9.98 -17.21 2.71
N GLN A 132 8.90 -17.10 1.92
CA GLN A 132 7.59 -17.68 2.24
C GLN A 132 7.12 -17.34 3.67
N CYS A 133 7.63 -16.23 4.21
CA CYS A 133 7.34 -15.81 5.57
C CYS A 133 6.05 -14.99 5.56
N ASP A 134 5.05 -15.49 6.28
CA ASP A 134 3.90 -14.70 6.63
C ASP A 134 4.30 -13.75 7.78
N HIS A 135 4.76 -12.54 7.42
CA HIS A 135 5.14 -11.49 8.37
C HIS A 135 3.99 -11.13 9.34
N ASP A 136 2.76 -11.55 9.05
CA ASP A 136 1.61 -11.34 9.91
C ASP A 136 1.56 -12.23 11.17
N SER A 137 2.54 -13.11 11.39
CA SER A 137 2.51 -14.06 12.51
C SER A 137 3.36 -13.68 13.74
N ASP A 138 4.23 -12.67 13.67
CA ASP A 138 5.09 -12.31 14.82
C ASP A 138 4.29 -11.58 15.91
N ARG A 139 3.92 -12.34 16.95
CA ARG A 139 3.18 -11.85 18.12
C ARG A 139 3.92 -10.75 18.86
N ILE A 140 5.25 -10.84 19.01
CA ILE A 140 6.05 -9.85 19.75
C ILE A 140 6.10 -8.55 18.96
N TRP A 141 6.32 -8.64 17.64
CA TRP A 141 6.24 -7.48 16.73
C TRP A 141 4.91 -6.74 16.91
N LYS A 142 3.78 -7.46 16.79
CA LYS A 142 2.44 -6.86 16.93
C LYS A 142 2.26 -6.18 18.29
N LEU A 143 2.65 -6.82 19.39
CA LEU A 143 2.53 -6.24 20.73
C LEU A 143 3.35 -4.94 20.88
N ILE A 144 4.61 -4.94 20.44
CA ILE A 144 5.50 -3.78 20.57
C ILE A 144 5.03 -2.61 19.70
N TRP A 145 4.66 -2.88 18.45
CA TRP A 145 4.30 -1.81 17.52
C TRP A 145 2.89 -1.27 17.73
N ASN A 146 1.96 -2.06 18.26
CA ASN A 146 0.61 -1.62 18.63
C ASN A 146 0.57 -0.78 19.91
N TRP A 147 1.58 -0.89 20.79
CA TRP A 147 1.66 -0.07 21.99
C TRP A 147 1.71 1.43 21.64
N LYS A 148 0.89 2.29 22.24
CA LYS A 148 0.83 3.73 21.87
C LYS A 148 1.70 4.59 22.81
N GLY A 149 3.02 4.45 22.74
CA GLY A 149 3.95 5.23 23.56
C GLY A 149 5.18 5.75 22.80
N VAL A 150 6.25 6.06 23.54
CA VAL A 150 7.45 6.69 22.97
C VAL A 150 8.17 5.76 21.98
N GLN A 151 8.43 6.25 20.76
CA GLN A 151 9.04 5.46 19.68
C GLN A 151 10.41 4.89 20.06
N ARG A 152 11.24 5.65 20.79
CA ARG A 152 12.55 5.17 21.26
C ARG A 152 12.43 3.96 22.19
N ALA A 153 11.40 3.92 23.04
CA ALA A 153 11.17 2.79 23.93
C ALA A 153 10.69 1.54 23.16
N LYS A 154 9.87 1.70 22.11
CA LYS A 154 9.50 0.60 21.20
C LYS A 154 10.69 -0.02 20.51
N VAL A 155 11.51 0.81 19.87
CA VAL A 155 12.70 0.36 19.14
C VAL A 155 13.64 -0.36 20.09
N PHE A 156 13.83 0.17 21.29
CA PHE A 156 14.66 -0.48 22.30
C PHE A 156 14.09 -1.84 22.75
N LEU A 157 12.79 -1.92 23.03
CA LEU A 157 12.14 -3.19 23.39
C LEU A 157 12.23 -4.23 22.26
N TRP A 158 12.13 -3.79 21.01
CA TRP A 158 12.34 -4.64 19.84
C TRP A 158 13.79 -5.15 19.75
N GLN A 159 14.78 -4.28 19.94
CA GLN A 159 16.19 -4.69 19.99
C GLN A 159 16.44 -5.67 21.14
N LEU A 160 15.80 -5.45 22.30
CA LEU A 160 15.88 -6.36 23.44
C LEU A 160 15.31 -7.73 23.09
N ALA A 161 14.14 -7.81 22.48
CA ALA A 161 13.50 -9.06 22.05
C ALA A 161 14.37 -9.91 21.10
N HIS A 162 15.25 -9.24 20.34
CA HIS A 162 16.20 -9.88 19.41
C HIS A 162 17.60 -10.05 19.98
N ILE A 163 17.84 -9.75 21.27
CA ILE A 163 19.16 -9.83 21.90
C ILE A 163 20.20 -8.99 21.13
N ALA A 164 19.76 -7.83 20.61
CA ALA A 164 20.55 -6.95 19.76
C ALA A 164 21.05 -5.69 20.50
N VAL A 165 20.83 -5.61 21.82
CA VAL A 165 21.31 -4.51 22.67
C VAL A 165 22.78 -4.75 23.01
N LEU A 166 23.60 -3.70 22.89
CA LEU A 166 25.06 -3.76 23.07
C LEU A 166 25.46 -3.86 24.55
N THR A 167 25.37 -5.06 25.12
CA THR A 167 25.93 -5.38 26.43
C THR A 167 27.36 -5.92 26.33
N ALA A 168 28.10 -6.00 27.45
CA ALA A 168 29.48 -6.50 27.45
C ALA A 168 29.59 -7.90 26.83
N SER A 169 28.63 -8.80 27.08
CA SER A 169 28.63 -10.14 26.47
C SER A 169 28.51 -10.10 24.94
N ILE A 170 27.65 -9.24 24.38
CA ILE A 170 27.49 -9.08 22.92
C ILE A 170 28.76 -8.45 22.30
N ILE A 171 29.35 -7.47 22.98
CA ILE A 171 30.60 -6.83 22.53
C ILE A 171 31.78 -7.82 22.55
N ALA A 172 31.82 -8.70 23.56
CA ALA A 172 32.84 -9.74 23.67
C ALA A 172 32.73 -10.77 22.53
N ILE A 173 31.52 -11.16 22.12
CA ILE A 173 31.29 -12.05 20.96
C ILE A 173 31.86 -11.44 19.66
N TRP A 174 31.84 -10.11 19.52
CA TRP A 174 32.39 -9.42 18.36
C TRP A 174 33.91 -9.20 18.41
N GLY A 175 34.61 -9.80 19.38
CA GLY A 175 36.07 -9.74 19.50
C GLY A 175 36.62 -8.37 19.90
N ARG A 176 35.77 -7.49 20.45
CA ARG A 176 36.16 -6.12 20.87
C ARG A 176 36.10 -5.90 22.39
N GLY A 177 35.65 -6.89 23.16
CA GLY A 177 35.54 -6.81 24.62
C GLY A 177 36.34 -7.91 25.31
N ASN A 178 37.10 -7.56 26.35
CA ASN A 178 37.93 -8.51 27.11
C ASN A 178 37.21 -9.15 28.31
N ASN A 179 36.10 -8.56 28.79
CA ASN A 179 35.35 -9.05 29.95
C ASN A 179 33.84 -9.04 29.66
N PRO A 180 33.16 -10.19 29.66
CA PRO A 180 31.73 -10.28 29.44
C PRO A 180 30.88 -9.96 30.68
N ASN A 181 31.50 -9.69 31.84
CA ASN A 181 30.80 -9.46 33.10
C ASN A 181 30.06 -8.11 33.11
N CYS A 182 28.98 -8.05 33.90
CA CYS A 182 28.15 -6.88 34.06
C CYS A 182 28.90 -5.79 34.83
N MET A 183 29.26 -4.72 34.13
CA MET A 183 29.89 -3.52 34.70
C MET A 183 29.01 -2.78 35.72
N SER A 184 27.77 -3.21 35.94
CA SER A 184 26.86 -2.63 36.94
C SER A 184 26.88 -3.38 38.28
N CYS A 185 27.01 -4.71 38.27
CA CYS A 185 26.97 -5.53 39.50
C CYS A 185 28.24 -6.34 39.74
N ASP A 186 29.16 -6.42 38.76
CA ASP A 186 30.42 -7.15 38.76
C ASP A 186 30.35 -8.66 39.07
N ASN A 187 29.14 -9.24 39.07
CA ASN A 187 28.92 -10.63 39.48
C ASN A 187 28.61 -11.59 38.33
N ASP A 188 27.73 -11.20 37.40
CA ASP A 188 27.20 -12.09 36.34
C ASP A 188 27.60 -11.62 34.93
N ILE A 189 27.44 -12.49 33.94
CA ILE A 189 27.58 -12.15 32.52
C ILE A 189 26.53 -11.10 32.14
N GLU A 190 26.97 -10.02 31.48
CA GLU A 190 26.10 -8.93 31.05
C GLU A 190 25.28 -9.32 29.82
N THR A 191 24.24 -10.14 29.98
CA THR A 191 23.26 -10.38 28.93
C THR A 191 22.23 -9.23 28.88
N PRO A 192 21.60 -8.94 27.72
CA PRO A 192 20.54 -7.94 27.66
C PRO A 192 19.42 -8.20 28.67
N PHE A 193 19.06 -9.46 28.89
CA PHE A 193 18.00 -9.81 29.84
C PHE A 193 18.44 -9.63 31.29
N HIS A 194 19.67 -10.02 31.64
CA HIS A 194 20.23 -9.80 32.97
C HIS A 194 20.22 -8.30 33.33
N VAL A 195 20.75 -7.44 32.46
CA VAL A 195 20.80 -5.99 32.71
C VAL A 195 19.42 -5.42 33.01
N ILE A 196 18.42 -5.83 32.24
CA ILE A 196 17.09 -5.27 32.34
C ILE A 196 16.30 -5.84 33.52
N ARG A 197 16.44 -7.12 33.87
CA ARG A 197 15.58 -7.80 34.86
C ARG A 197 16.31 -8.32 36.09
N ASP A 198 17.37 -9.10 35.89
CA ASP A 198 17.95 -9.96 36.94
C ASP A 198 19.09 -9.28 37.71
N CYS A 199 19.68 -8.24 37.15
CA CYS A 199 20.79 -7.51 37.75
C CYS A 199 20.40 -6.89 39.10
N PRO A 200 21.23 -6.99 40.15
CA PRO A 200 21.00 -6.33 41.44
C PRO A 200 20.78 -4.81 41.35
N MET A 201 21.19 -4.18 40.25
CA MET A 201 20.99 -2.74 40.01
C MET A 201 19.64 -2.40 39.38
N SER A 202 18.94 -3.38 38.79
CA SER A 202 17.64 -3.24 38.14
C SER A 202 16.51 -3.97 38.86
N SER A 203 16.77 -5.15 39.44
CA SER A 203 15.76 -5.94 40.15
C SER A 203 15.03 -5.19 41.29
N PRO A 204 15.67 -4.30 42.09
CA PRO A 204 14.95 -3.52 43.09
C PRO A 204 13.91 -2.58 42.50
N VAL A 205 14.11 -2.10 41.27
CA VAL A 205 13.13 -1.27 40.56
C VAL A 205 11.86 -2.08 40.28
N TRP A 206 12.02 -3.32 39.80
CA TRP A 206 10.89 -4.20 39.53
C TRP A 206 10.12 -4.59 40.79
N ASN A 207 10.82 -4.83 41.90
CA ASN A 207 10.19 -5.11 43.19
C ASN A 207 9.29 -3.96 43.70
N CYS A 208 9.54 -2.72 43.27
CA CYS A 208 8.67 -1.57 43.56
C CYS A 208 7.49 -1.41 42.58
N LEU A 209 7.57 -2.01 41.40
CA LEU A 209 6.59 -1.82 40.32
C LEU A 209 5.62 -3.00 40.18
N VAL A 210 6.10 -4.22 40.38
CA VAL A 210 5.36 -5.48 40.17
C VAL A 210 4.56 -5.86 41.43
N LYS A 211 3.31 -6.29 41.24
CA LYS A 211 2.44 -6.83 42.30
C LYS A 211 3.13 -7.99 43.02
N SER A 212 3.09 -8.01 44.35
CA SER A 212 3.77 -9.03 45.18
C SER A 212 3.38 -10.46 44.77
N GLN A 213 2.09 -10.69 44.48
CA GLN A 213 1.57 -11.98 43.99
C GLN A 213 2.12 -12.41 42.62
N ASN A 214 2.62 -11.47 41.81
CA ASN A 214 3.13 -11.70 40.46
C ASN A 214 4.66 -11.81 40.40
N ILE A 215 5.39 -11.47 41.47
CA ILE A 215 6.87 -11.49 41.52
C ILE A 215 7.42 -12.88 41.14
N GLY A 216 6.84 -13.94 41.70
CA GLY A 216 7.29 -15.31 41.41
C GLY A 216 7.18 -15.65 39.92
N MET A 217 6.08 -15.30 39.26
CA MET A 217 5.94 -15.49 37.82
C MET A 217 6.90 -14.60 37.04
N PHE A 218 7.03 -13.33 37.44
CA PHE A 218 7.83 -12.33 36.73
C PHE A 218 9.29 -12.74 36.53
N TYR A 219 9.92 -13.35 37.54
CA TYR A 219 11.32 -13.76 37.49
C TYR A 219 11.55 -15.17 36.90
N ASN A 220 10.49 -15.97 36.71
CA ASN A 220 10.60 -17.34 36.19
C ASN A 220 10.36 -17.47 34.68
N LEU A 221 9.95 -16.39 33.99
CA LEU A 221 9.72 -16.41 32.53
C LEU A 221 11.03 -16.26 31.74
N ASP A 222 11.11 -16.84 30.55
CA ASP A 222 12.18 -16.50 29.61
C ASP A 222 11.99 -15.10 29.01
N LEU A 223 12.96 -14.58 28.26
CA LEU A 223 12.90 -13.21 27.71
C LEU A 223 11.65 -12.96 26.85
N LYS A 224 11.30 -13.90 25.97
CA LYS A 224 10.20 -13.72 25.02
C LYS A 224 8.86 -13.83 25.73
N GLU A 225 8.71 -14.83 26.59
CA GLU A 225 7.53 -15.03 27.43
C GLU A 225 7.34 -13.86 28.41
N TRP A 226 8.43 -13.34 28.96
CA TRP A 226 8.42 -12.18 29.85
C TRP A 226 7.92 -10.92 29.15
N ILE A 227 8.38 -10.66 27.92
CA ILE A 227 7.86 -9.55 27.11
C ILE A 227 6.37 -9.76 26.82
N ILE A 228 5.97 -10.95 26.37
CA ILE A 228 4.57 -11.25 26.04
C ILE A 228 3.66 -11.08 27.26
N ALA A 229 4.01 -11.67 28.40
CA ALA A 229 3.23 -11.61 29.63
C ALA A 229 3.07 -10.17 30.10
N ASN A 230 4.15 -9.39 30.18
CA ASN A 230 4.08 -8.00 30.64
C ASN A 230 3.39 -7.04 29.64
N MET A 231 3.30 -7.41 28.36
CA MET A 231 2.56 -6.62 27.36
C MET A 231 1.06 -6.96 27.30
N THR A 232 0.64 -8.08 27.91
CA THR A 232 -0.73 -8.61 27.78
C THR A 232 -1.47 -8.78 29.11
N MET A 233 -0.75 -8.91 30.22
CA MET A 233 -1.31 -9.10 31.56
C MET A 233 -1.07 -7.83 32.41
N ASP A 234 -1.93 -7.59 33.39
CA ASP A 234 -1.68 -6.56 34.40
C ASP A 234 -0.82 -7.13 35.54
N MET A 235 0.46 -6.75 35.57
CA MET A 235 1.40 -7.24 36.57
C MET A 235 1.71 -6.25 37.69
N GLY A 236 1.24 -5.00 37.64
CA GLY A 236 1.78 -3.91 38.46
C GLY A 236 0.85 -3.27 39.48
N PHE A 237 1.44 -2.49 40.39
CA PHE A 237 0.73 -1.69 41.39
C PHE A 237 0.50 -0.26 40.87
N ASP A 238 -0.51 -0.06 40.02
CA ASP A 238 -1.03 1.27 39.65
C ASP A 238 -2.40 1.10 38.98
N ASP A 239 -3.48 1.57 39.61
CA ASP A 239 -4.84 1.46 39.03
C ASP A 239 -5.11 2.57 37.99
N ASP A 240 -4.30 3.63 37.99
CA ASP A 240 -4.48 4.80 37.12
C ASP A 240 -3.73 4.71 35.79
N ILE A 241 -2.73 3.82 35.69
CA ILE A 241 -1.85 3.67 34.53
C ILE A 241 -1.84 2.21 34.09
N GLU A 242 -2.06 1.96 32.80
CA GLU A 242 -1.96 0.60 32.26
C GLU A 242 -0.56 0.02 32.50
N TRP A 243 -0.49 -1.22 33.02
CA TRP A 243 0.79 -1.88 33.33
C TRP A 243 1.79 -1.85 32.17
N LYS A 244 1.34 -2.12 30.94
CA LYS A 244 2.21 -2.10 29.75
C LYS A 244 2.91 -0.76 29.56
N ASP A 245 2.28 0.36 29.94
CA ASP A 245 2.89 1.70 29.85
C ASP A 245 4.02 1.85 30.88
N ILE A 246 3.82 1.31 32.09
CA ILE A 246 4.87 1.26 33.14
C ILE A 246 6.00 0.32 32.69
N PHE A 247 5.67 -0.88 32.23
CA PHE A 247 6.62 -1.91 31.83
C PHE A 247 7.57 -1.44 30.73
N VAL A 248 7.03 -0.97 29.60
CA VAL A 248 7.85 -0.53 28.46
C VAL A 248 8.71 0.68 28.86
N THR A 249 8.16 1.58 29.67
CA THR A 249 8.89 2.73 30.20
C THR A 249 10.02 2.32 31.14
N ALA A 250 9.77 1.37 32.03
CA ALA A 250 10.74 0.84 32.97
C ALA A 250 11.90 0.14 32.25
N VAL A 251 11.62 -0.75 31.28
CA VAL A 251 12.64 -1.39 30.44
C VAL A 251 13.57 -0.35 29.82
N TRP A 252 13.01 0.69 29.21
CA TRP A 252 13.79 1.75 28.57
C TRP A 252 14.61 2.58 29.57
N LEU A 253 14.01 2.99 30.69
CA LEU A 253 14.70 3.82 31.67
C LEU A 253 15.75 3.07 32.48
N ILE A 254 15.53 1.78 32.78
CA ILE A 254 16.56 0.92 33.39
C ILE A 254 17.82 0.88 32.54
N TRP A 255 17.66 0.70 31.22
CA TRP A 255 18.78 0.79 30.29
C TRP A 255 19.49 2.14 30.33
N LYS A 256 18.72 3.24 30.37
CA LYS A 256 19.30 4.59 30.50
C LYS A 256 20.06 4.79 31.81
N PHE A 257 19.49 4.37 32.95
CA PHE A 257 20.16 4.49 34.24
C PHE A 257 21.46 3.68 34.28
N ARG A 258 21.46 2.47 33.68
CA ARG A 258 22.68 1.67 33.52
C ARG A 258 23.74 2.42 32.69
N ASN A 259 23.34 3.02 31.56
CA ASN A 259 24.29 3.76 30.72
C ASN A 259 24.81 5.02 31.41
N GLU A 260 23.98 5.73 32.16
CA GLU A 260 24.39 6.90 32.94
C GLU A 260 25.37 6.52 34.05
N TYR A 261 25.15 5.37 34.70
CA TYR A 261 26.08 4.81 35.66
C TYR A 261 27.42 4.46 34.99
N ILE A 262 27.42 3.75 33.86
CA ILE A 262 28.66 3.27 33.24
C ILE A 262 29.47 4.39 32.57
N HIS A 263 28.81 5.37 31.94
CA HIS A 263 29.50 6.41 31.18
C HIS A 263 29.72 7.71 31.96
N SER A 264 29.00 7.90 33.07
CA SER A 264 29.08 9.14 33.85
C SER A 264 29.23 8.90 35.36
N ASN A 265 29.29 7.65 35.81
CA ASN A 265 29.37 7.26 37.21
C ASN A 265 28.23 7.84 38.08
N ILE A 266 27.06 8.08 37.48
CA ILE A 266 25.88 8.62 38.17
C ILE A 266 24.98 7.47 38.58
N ASN A 267 24.98 7.14 39.88
CA ASN A 267 24.06 6.15 40.44
C ASN A 267 22.76 6.83 40.92
N THR A 268 21.72 6.79 40.09
CA THR A 268 20.40 7.35 40.46
C THR A 268 19.74 6.52 41.58
N PRO A 269 19.30 7.13 42.71
CA PRO A 269 18.62 6.42 43.79
C PRO A 269 17.33 5.72 43.35
N LEU A 270 17.00 4.58 43.97
CA LEU A 270 15.83 3.75 43.64
C LEU A 270 14.52 4.55 43.58
N ARG A 271 14.25 5.37 44.60
CA ARG A 271 13.04 6.20 44.66
C ARG A 271 12.93 7.18 43.48
N ILE A 272 14.07 7.71 43.02
CA ILE A 272 14.10 8.61 41.85
C ILE A 272 13.90 7.82 40.55
N LYS A 273 14.46 6.61 40.44
CA LYS A 273 14.20 5.71 39.31
C LYS A 273 12.71 5.40 39.19
N GLU A 274 12.09 4.98 40.28
CA GLU A 274 10.66 4.68 40.35
C GLU A 274 9.80 5.91 39.98
N MET A 275 10.08 7.06 40.58
CA MET A 275 9.37 8.30 40.30
C MET A 275 9.46 8.72 38.83
N LYS A 276 10.66 8.64 38.22
CA LYS A 276 10.87 8.96 36.79
C LYS A 276 10.08 8.02 35.88
N ILE A 277 10.04 6.71 36.20
CA ILE A 277 9.27 5.71 35.45
C ILE A 277 7.79 6.03 35.50
N ARG A 278 7.22 6.18 36.71
CA ARG A 278 5.78 6.48 36.86
C ARG A 278 5.41 7.82 36.23
N SER A 279 6.24 8.85 36.38
CA SER A 279 5.99 10.17 35.78
C SER A 279 5.94 10.11 34.26
N LEU A 280 6.89 9.44 33.61
CA LEU A 280 6.92 9.32 32.15
C LEU A 280 5.76 8.44 31.64
N ALA A 281 5.41 7.37 32.36
CA ALA A 281 4.25 6.55 32.01
C ALA A 281 2.92 7.34 32.07
N ARG A 282 2.74 8.21 33.08
CA ARG A 282 1.59 9.13 33.14
C ARG A 282 1.57 10.11 31.98
N GLU A 283 2.71 10.69 31.63
CA GLU A 283 2.81 11.63 30.51
C GLU A 283 2.44 10.97 29.17
N ILE A 284 2.85 9.71 28.96
CA ILE A 284 2.46 8.91 27.80
C ILE A 284 0.94 8.72 27.75
N ARG A 285 0.33 8.31 28.88
CA ARG A 285 -1.13 8.14 29.00
C ARG A 285 -1.88 9.44 28.72
N ASP A 286 -1.45 10.55 29.31
CA ASP A 286 -2.15 11.83 29.21
C ASP A 286 -2.06 12.40 27.79
N THR A 287 -0.89 12.27 27.15
CA THR A 287 -0.71 12.62 25.74
C THR A 287 -1.60 11.76 24.83
N ARG A 288 -1.69 10.44 25.08
CA ARG A 288 -2.57 9.53 24.34
C ARG A 288 -4.04 9.97 24.44
N ARG A 289 -4.53 10.25 25.66
CA ARG A 289 -5.90 10.73 25.90
C ARG A 289 -6.18 12.05 25.20
N ARG A 290 -5.24 13.00 25.17
CA ARG A 290 -5.39 14.28 24.44
C ARG A 290 -5.54 14.08 22.95
N ILE A 291 -4.74 13.18 22.36
CA ILE A 291 -4.83 12.86 20.92
C ILE A 291 -6.18 12.21 20.60
N GLU A 292 -6.62 11.26 21.42
CA GLU A 292 -7.91 10.58 21.26
C GLU A 292 -9.07 11.57 21.41
N ASN A 293 -9.04 12.47 22.40
CA ASN A 293 -10.06 13.50 22.59
C ASN A 293 -10.11 14.52 21.43
N ASN A 294 -8.96 14.85 20.82
CA ASN A 294 -8.91 15.74 19.65
C ASN A 294 -9.42 15.10 18.35
N GLN A 295 -9.57 13.77 18.29
CA GLN A 295 -10.17 13.08 17.13
C GLN A 295 -11.70 13.13 17.13
N TYR A 296 -12.36 13.50 18.24
CA TYR A 296 -13.82 13.64 18.32
C TYR A 296 -14.32 15.04 17.93
N ALA A 297 -13.90 15.58 16.78
CA ALA A 297 -14.61 16.71 16.18
C ALA A 297 -16.03 16.26 15.78
N LYS A 298 -17.05 17.14 15.91
CA LYS A 298 -18.45 16.82 15.60
C LYS A 298 -18.58 16.14 14.22
N PRO A 299 -19.37 15.06 14.08
CA PRO A 299 -19.54 14.38 12.81
C PRO A 299 -20.03 15.36 11.75
N LEU A 300 -19.32 15.39 10.61
CA LEU A 300 -19.68 16.26 9.51
C LEU A 300 -20.93 15.68 8.84
N THR A 301 -22.03 16.42 8.85
CA THR A 301 -23.24 16.01 8.12
C THR A 301 -23.09 16.34 6.64
N VAL A 302 -23.19 15.33 5.78
CA VAL A 302 -23.03 15.44 4.33
C VAL A 302 -24.36 15.15 3.64
N SER A 303 -24.77 16.01 2.71
CA SER A 303 -25.91 15.78 1.82
C SER A 303 -25.52 16.09 0.38
N TRP A 304 -26.15 15.40 -0.58
CA TRP A 304 -26.05 15.80 -1.99
C TRP A 304 -26.73 17.15 -2.23
N LYS A 305 -26.28 17.90 -3.25
CA LYS A 305 -26.85 19.21 -3.61
C LYS A 305 -27.11 19.31 -5.12
N PRO A 306 -28.25 19.88 -5.54
CA PRO A 306 -28.53 20.11 -6.95
C PRO A 306 -27.54 21.09 -7.60
N PRO A 307 -27.31 20.97 -8.92
CA PRO A 307 -26.55 21.98 -9.67
C PRO A 307 -27.28 23.32 -9.73
N GLN A 308 -26.54 24.36 -10.08
CA GLN A 308 -27.12 25.65 -10.44
C GLN A 308 -28.03 25.52 -11.68
N GLU A 309 -29.08 26.34 -11.76
CA GLU A 309 -29.95 26.44 -12.93
C GLU A 309 -29.15 26.54 -14.26
N GLY A 310 -29.56 25.76 -15.26
CA GLY A 310 -28.87 25.65 -16.55
C GLY A 310 -27.58 24.81 -16.55
N TRP A 311 -27.23 24.16 -15.45
CA TRP A 311 -26.15 23.16 -15.38
C TRP A 311 -26.72 21.75 -15.18
N ILE A 312 -26.01 20.76 -15.74
CA ILE A 312 -26.26 19.34 -15.47
C ILE A 312 -25.19 18.84 -14.52
N LYS A 313 -25.61 18.19 -13.43
CA LYS A 313 -24.69 17.52 -12.51
C LYS A 313 -24.41 16.11 -12.99
N LEU A 314 -23.14 15.73 -13.07
CA LEU A 314 -22.66 14.40 -13.39
C LEU A 314 -21.96 13.82 -12.16
N ASN A 315 -22.62 12.92 -11.45
CA ASN A 315 -21.99 12.13 -10.39
C ASN A 315 -21.38 10.87 -11.00
N THR A 316 -20.11 10.59 -10.77
CA THR A 316 -19.41 9.41 -11.28
C THR A 316 -18.82 8.58 -10.16
N ASP A 317 -18.77 7.27 -10.34
CA ASP A 317 -18.10 6.36 -9.42
C ASP A 317 -17.60 5.09 -10.14
N GLY A 318 -16.62 4.42 -9.53
CA GLY A 318 -16.08 3.15 -10.00
C GLY A 318 -16.06 2.09 -8.89
N ALA A 319 -16.59 0.90 -9.19
CA ALA A 319 -16.56 -0.23 -8.29
C ALA A 319 -15.57 -1.30 -8.78
N SER A 320 -14.74 -1.82 -7.87
CA SER A 320 -13.80 -2.93 -8.15
C SER A 320 -13.76 -3.94 -7.00
N ARG A 321 -13.90 -5.23 -7.32
CA ARG A 321 -13.77 -6.35 -6.38
C ARG A 321 -12.32 -6.85 -6.30
N GLY A 322 -11.43 -5.97 -5.86
CA GLY A 322 -9.98 -6.20 -5.79
C GLY A 322 -9.18 -5.05 -6.41
N ASN A 323 -7.85 -5.11 -6.29
CA ASN A 323 -6.94 -4.12 -6.86
C ASN A 323 -5.73 -4.79 -7.52
N PRO A 324 -5.83 -5.30 -8.77
CA PRO A 324 -7.00 -5.28 -9.66
C PRO A 324 -8.06 -6.36 -9.34
N GLY A 325 -9.30 -6.15 -9.81
CA GLY A 325 -10.44 -7.05 -9.58
C GLY A 325 -11.53 -6.90 -10.63
N GLN A 326 -12.61 -7.70 -10.55
CA GLN A 326 -13.80 -7.49 -11.39
C GLN A 326 -14.36 -6.09 -11.15
N ALA A 327 -14.55 -5.33 -12.23
CA ALA A 327 -14.74 -3.91 -12.12
C ALA A 327 -15.87 -3.37 -13.02
N SER A 328 -16.40 -2.21 -12.64
CA SER A 328 -17.34 -1.43 -13.43
C SER A 328 -17.20 0.05 -13.11
N CYS A 329 -17.56 0.89 -14.06
CA CYS A 329 -17.71 2.33 -13.87
C CYS A 329 -19.14 2.76 -14.15
N ALA A 330 -19.61 3.81 -13.48
CA ALA A 330 -20.94 4.34 -13.68
C ALA A 330 -21.01 5.85 -13.49
N GLY A 331 -22.10 6.44 -13.95
CA GLY A 331 -22.43 7.81 -13.62
C GLY A 331 -23.85 8.20 -13.97
N ILE A 332 -24.29 9.30 -13.36
CA ILE A 332 -25.67 9.77 -13.38
C ILE A 332 -25.69 11.25 -13.65
N PHE A 333 -26.56 11.65 -14.57
CA PHE A 333 -26.87 13.02 -14.93
C PHE A 333 -28.15 13.47 -14.24
N ARG A 334 -28.09 14.62 -13.57
CA ARG A 334 -29.24 15.26 -12.90
C ARG A 334 -29.34 16.74 -13.24
N ASN A 335 -30.56 17.26 -13.33
CA ASN A 335 -30.81 18.69 -13.56
C ASN A 335 -30.89 19.47 -12.22
N ALA A 336 -31.18 20.77 -12.29
CA ALA A 336 -31.31 21.65 -11.13
C ALA A 336 -32.49 21.30 -10.22
N ASP A 337 -33.55 20.70 -10.77
CA ASP A 337 -34.71 20.18 -10.02
C ASP A 337 -34.42 18.85 -9.30
N SER A 338 -33.16 18.37 -9.33
CA SER A 338 -32.76 17.07 -8.79
C SER A 338 -33.42 15.87 -9.49
N ASP A 339 -33.93 16.10 -10.71
CA ASP A 339 -34.50 15.05 -11.55
C ASP A 339 -33.42 14.25 -12.25
N TRP A 340 -33.71 12.96 -12.43
CA TRP A 340 -32.90 12.07 -13.24
C TRP A 340 -33.01 12.48 -14.71
N VAL A 341 -31.86 12.72 -15.35
CA VAL A 341 -31.80 13.04 -16.78
C VAL A 341 -31.30 11.83 -17.57
N TYR A 342 -30.27 11.15 -17.09
CA TYR A 342 -29.70 9.98 -17.75
C TYR A 342 -28.75 9.24 -16.80
N GLY A 343 -28.57 7.94 -16.98
CA GLY A 343 -27.51 7.19 -16.31
C GLY A 343 -26.85 6.19 -17.24
N TYR A 344 -25.61 5.83 -16.90
CA TYR A 344 -24.83 4.83 -17.61
C TYR A 344 -24.03 3.99 -16.62
N ALA A 345 -23.72 2.77 -17.05
CA ALA A 345 -22.75 1.90 -16.40
C ALA A 345 -22.08 1.04 -17.46
N ARG A 346 -20.79 0.75 -17.26
CA ARG A 346 -20.03 -0.16 -18.12
C ARG A 346 -19.10 -1.05 -17.31
N ARG A 347 -19.05 -2.32 -17.70
CA ARG A 347 -18.17 -3.31 -17.09
C ARG A 347 -16.76 -3.16 -17.64
N LEU A 348 -15.80 -3.24 -16.74
CA LEU A 348 -14.36 -3.22 -16.99
C LEU A 348 -13.85 -4.54 -16.44
N THR A 349 -13.80 -5.56 -17.29
CA THR A 349 -13.57 -6.99 -16.94
C THR A 349 -12.64 -7.20 -15.73
N TYR A 350 -11.48 -6.55 -15.72
CA TYR A 350 -10.54 -6.54 -14.60
C TYR A 350 -9.77 -5.20 -14.53
N ALA A 351 -9.88 -4.45 -13.43
CA ALA A 351 -9.25 -3.13 -13.29
C ALA A 351 -8.91 -2.77 -11.83
N LYS A 352 -7.97 -1.84 -11.63
CA LYS A 352 -7.66 -1.21 -10.33
C LYS A 352 -8.70 -0.16 -9.97
N ALA A 353 -8.83 0.16 -8.67
CA ALA A 353 -9.80 1.15 -8.19
C ALA A 353 -9.64 2.52 -8.91
N ILE A 354 -8.42 3.02 -9.04
CA ILE A 354 -8.18 4.30 -9.73
C ILE A 354 -8.52 4.25 -11.24
N GLU A 355 -8.43 3.07 -11.86
CA GLU A 355 -8.73 2.90 -13.29
C GLU A 355 -10.23 2.96 -13.57
N VAL A 356 -11.05 2.40 -12.69
CA VAL A 356 -12.51 2.47 -12.84
C VAL A 356 -13.03 3.89 -12.61
N GLU A 357 -12.43 4.64 -11.67
CA GLU A 357 -12.79 6.04 -11.41
C GLU A 357 -12.52 6.92 -12.63
N VAL A 358 -11.32 6.82 -13.20
CA VAL A 358 -10.95 7.57 -14.40
C VAL A 358 -11.79 7.14 -15.61
N ALA A 359 -12.12 5.86 -15.72
CA ALA A 359 -13.01 5.37 -16.78
C ALA A 359 -14.44 5.92 -16.64
N ALA A 360 -14.97 6.03 -15.41
CA ALA A 360 -16.26 6.65 -15.13
C ALA A 360 -16.28 8.10 -15.62
N ILE A 361 -15.31 8.91 -15.20
CA ILE A 361 -15.17 10.31 -15.61
C ILE A 361 -15.12 10.43 -17.15
N ARG A 362 -14.27 9.63 -17.80
CA ARG A 362 -14.11 9.66 -19.26
C ARG A 362 -15.44 9.39 -19.98
N GLU A 363 -16.11 8.31 -19.60
CA GLU A 363 -17.35 7.88 -20.25
C GLU A 363 -18.48 8.88 -20.03
N GLY A 364 -18.63 9.40 -18.80
CA GLY A 364 -19.57 10.46 -18.50
C GLY A 364 -19.34 11.71 -19.34
N LEU A 365 -18.10 12.18 -19.48
CA LEU A 365 -17.81 13.35 -20.32
C LEU A 365 -18.09 13.10 -21.81
N GLU A 366 -17.81 11.90 -22.32
CA GLU A 366 -18.14 11.55 -23.71
C GLU A 366 -19.65 11.53 -23.96
N ILE A 367 -20.41 10.96 -23.03
CA ILE A 367 -21.89 10.92 -23.10
C ILE A 367 -22.45 12.35 -23.01
N ALA A 368 -21.96 13.14 -22.07
CA ALA A 368 -22.40 14.53 -21.87
C ALA A 368 -22.22 15.35 -23.16
N TRP A 369 -21.07 15.22 -23.81
CA TRP A 369 -20.81 15.90 -25.07
C TRP A 369 -21.79 15.45 -26.16
N LYS A 370 -21.98 14.14 -26.33
CA LYS A 370 -22.89 13.55 -27.34
C LYS A 370 -24.35 13.97 -27.12
N LYS A 371 -24.81 14.05 -25.88
CA LYS A 371 -26.18 14.48 -25.52
C LYS A 371 -26.42 15.99 -25.62
N GLY A 372 -25.41 16.78 -26.00
CA GLY A 372 -25.58 18.23 -26.13
C GLY A 372 -25.48 18.99 -24.82
N PHE A 373 -25.09 18.34 -23.71
CA PHE A 373 -24.88 19.05 -22.45
C PHE A 373 -23.61 19.89 -22.56
N ARG A 374 -23.70 21.20 -22.30
CA ARG A 374 -22.58 22.16 -22.46
C ARG A 374 -22.18 22.88 -21.18
N ARG A 375 -22.87 22.60 -20.06
CA ARG A 375 -22.54 23.10 -18.72
C ARG A 375 -22.64 21.94 -17.74
N ILE A 376 -21.49 21.38 -17.36
CA ILE A 376 -21.40 20.17 -16.52
C ILE A 376 -20.74 20.50 -15.18
N GLU A 377 -21.38 20.10 -14.09
CA GLU A 377 -20.76 19.99 -12.77
C GLU A 377 -20.49 18.51 -12.49
N LEU A 378 -19.23 18.09 -12.66
CA LEU A 378 -18.79 16.72 -12.42
C LEU A 378 -18.35 16.55 -10.97
N GLU A 379 -18.89 15.54 -10.30
CA GLU A 379 -18.58 15.18 -8.93
C GLU A 379 -18.17 13.71 -8.83
N THR A 380 -17.11 13.46 -8.05
CA THR A 380 -16.60 12.12 -7.70
C THR A 380 -16.14 12.13 -6.25
N ASP A 381 -16.24 11.01 -5.55
CA ASP A 381 -15.67 10.81 -4.20
C ASP A 381 -14.23 10.29 -4.22
N SER A 382 -13.62 10.18 -5.41
CA SER A 382 -12.21 9.87 -5.57
C SER A 382 -11.36 11.13 -5.65
N GLN A 383 -10.83 11.57 -4.49
CA GLN A 383 -9.85 12.67 -4.44
C GLN A 383 -8.63 12.36 -5.32
N ALA A 384 -8.24 11.09 -5.43
CA ALA A 384 -7.16 10.67 -6.32
C ALA A 384 -7.48 10.94 -7.79
N ALA A 385 -8.72 10.65 -8.24
CA ALA A 385 -9.14 10.94 -9.61
C ALA A 385 -9.16 12.45 -9.91
N VAL A 386 -9.67 13.27 -8.98
CA VAL A 386 -9.63 14.74 -9.12
C VAL A 386 -8.20 15.25 -9.23
N ASN A 387 -7.30 14.78 -8.36
CA ASN A 387 -5.88 15.15 -8.40
C ASN A 387 -5.22 14.78 -9.73
N LEU A 388 -5.57 13.63 -10.33
CA LEU A 388 -5.09 13.23 -11.65
C LEU A 388 -5.58 14.15 -12.77
N MET A 389 -6.79 14.71 -12.64
CA MET A 389 -7.32 15.66 -13.62
C MET A 389 -6.66 17.04 -13.48
N GLU A 390 -6.39 17.50 -12.27
CA GLU A 390 -5.75 18.80 -12.02
C GLU A 390 -4.25 18.75 -12.32
N ASN A 391 -3.56 17.74 -11.78
CA ASN A 391 -2.12 17.57 -11.82
C ASN A 391 -1.76 16.19 -12.42
N PRO A 392 -1.98 15.99 -13.72
CA PRO A 392 -1.70 14.71 -14.35
C PRO A 392 -0.19 14.39 -14.26
N PRO A 393 0.20 13.19 -13.80
CA PRO A 393 1.59 12.80 -13.77
C PRO A 393 2.14 12.77 -15.20
N LYS A 394 3.43 13.11 -15.37
CA LYS A 394 4.09 13.04 -16.69
C LYS A 394 3.98 11.66 -17.33
N ARG A 395 3.88 10.60 -16.52
CA ARG A 395 3.74 9.18 -16.94
C ARG A 395 2.88 8.43 -15.93
N HIS A 396 1.85 7.72 -16.39
CA HIS A 396 1.13 6.73 -15.59
C HIS A 396 0.86 5.48 -16.45
N PRO A 397 1.27 4.28 -16.02
CA PRO A 397 1.14 3.03 -16.76
C PRO A 397 -0.13 2.86 -17.58
N THR A 398 -1.28 2.85 -16.91
CA THR A 398 -2.56 2.49 -17.54
C THR A 398 -3.46 3.69 -17.80
N LEU A 399 -3.12 4.89 -17.30
CA LEU A 399 -4.02 6.04 -17.24
C LEU A 399 -3.62 7.19 -18.17
N THR A 400 -2.43 7.19 -18.76
CA THR A 400 -2.00 8.26 -19.66
C THR A 400 -2.99 8.47 -20.82
N ARG A 401 -3.45 7.39 -21.46
CA ARG A 401 -4.44 7.46 -22.55
C ARG A 401 -5.83 7.97 -22.07
N PRO A 402 -6.45 7.36 -21.04
CA PRO A 402 -7.70 7.89 -20.47
C PRO A 402 -7.63 9.36 -20.05
N ILE A 403 -6.56 9.77 -19.36
CA ILE A 403 -6.39 11.16 -18.89
C ILE A 403 -6.24 12.12 -20.08
N ARG A 404 -5.44 11.77 -21.10
CA ARG A 404 -5.31 12.58 -22.32
C ARG A 404 -6.69 12.77 -22.98
N ARG A 405 -7.47 11.70 -23.11
CA ARG A 405 -8.82 11.78 -23.68
C ARG A 405 -9.74 12.69 -22.87
N ILE A 406 -9.67 12.63 -21.53
CA ILE A 406 -10.42 13.54 -20.67
C ILE A 406 -10.00 14.99 -20.90
N LYS A 407 -8.69 15.27 -21.00
CA LYS A 407 -8.19 16.63 -21.29
C LYS A 407 -8.67 17.16 -22.64
N GLU A 408 -8.67 16.33 -23.69
CA GLU A 408 -9.26 16.69 -24.99
C GLU A 408 -10.74 17.05 -24.87
N LEU A 409 -11.50 16.31 -24.07
CA LEU A 409 -12.92 16.59 -23.81
C LEU A 409 -13.07 17.91 -23.07
N LEU A 410 -12.30 18.13 -22.01
CA LEU A 410 -12.35 19.37 -21.20
C LEU A 410 -11.99 20.61 -22.01
N ASN A 411 -11.14 20.48 -23.04
CA ASN A 411 -10.73 21.58 -23.92
C ASN A 411 -11.74 21.92 -25.03
N ARG A 412 -12.88 21.23 -25.11
CA ARG A 412 -13.93 21.54 -26.10
C ARG A 412 -14.70 22.82 -25.72
N ASN A 413 -15.53 23.30 -26.64
CA ASN A 413 -16.38 24.48 -26.40
C ASN A 413 -17.59 24.14 -25.50
N TRP A 414 -17.33 24.07 -24.19
CA TRP A 414 -18.32 23.89 -23.11
C TRP A 414 -17.70 24.29 -21.76
N GLN A 415 -18.51 24.33 -20.70
CA GLN A 415 -18.05 24.62 -19.35
C GLN A 415 -18.14 23.37 -18.48
N VAL A 416 -17.03 22.95 -17.87
CA VAL A 416 -16.98 21.80 -16.97
C VAL A 416 -16.31 22.22 -15.65
N ARG A 417 -16.96 21.91 -14.53
CA ARG A 417 -16.42 22.08 -13.17
C ARG A 417 -16.26 20.70 -12.56
N ILE A 418 -15.06 20.36 -12.10
CA ILE A 418 -14.78 19.07 -11.45
C ILE A 418 -14.62 19.31 -9.96
N ARG A 419 -15.27 18.51 -9.12
CA ARG A 419 -15.21 18.61 -7.66
C ARG A 419 -15.11 17.25 -7.00
N HIS A 420 -14.33 17.19 -5.93
CA HIS A 420 -14.38 16.09 -4.99
C HIS A 420 -15.58 16.28 -4.05
N ILE A 421 -16.31 15.20 -3.79
CA ILE A 421 -17.38 15.14 -2.79
C ILE A 421 -17.15 13.97 -1.83
N TYR A 422 -17.89 13.93 -0.74
CA TYR A 422 -17.85 12.78 0.15
C TYR A 422 -18.77 11.66 -0.35
N ARG A 423 -18.40 10.40 -0.09
CA ARG A 423 -19.14 9.20 -0.51
C ARG A 423 -20.60 9.20 -0.07
N GLU A 424 -20.89 9.80 1.08
CA GLU A 424 -22.25 9.99 1.59
C GLU A 424 -23.14 10.79 0.62
N ALA A 425 -22.57 11.68 -0.19
CA ALA A 425 -23.26 12.43 -1.24
C ALA A 425 -23.16 11.78 -2.64
N ASN A 426 -22.43 10.67 -2.79
CA ASN A 426 -22.22 9.98 -4.08
C ASN A 426 -22.89 8.59 -4.16
N GLN A 427 -23.73 8.24 -3.18
CA GLN A 427 -24.35 6.92 -3.02
C GLN A 427 -25.05 6.39 -4.28
N LEU A 428 -25.66 7.29 -5.05
CA LEU A 428 -26.36 6.94 -6.29
C LEU A 428 -25.40 6.37 -7.35
N ALA A 429 -24.26 7.04 -7.59
CA ALA A 429 -23.29 6.59 -8.58
C ALA A 429 -22.63 5.26 -8.14
N ASP A 430 -22.29 5.14 -6.87
CA ASP A 430 -21.78 3.90 -6.25
C ASP A 430 -22.77 2.74 -6.35
N GLY A 431 -24.03 3.00 -6.05
CA GLY A 431 -25.10 2.01 -6.17
C GLY A 431 -25.23 1.47 -7.59
N ILE A 432 -25.10 2.33 -8.62
CA ILE A 432 -25.20 1.89 -10.02
C ILE A 432 -23.96 1.13 -10.48
N ALA A 433 -22.76 1.55 -10.08
CA ALA A 433 -21.54 0.79 -10.36
C ALA A 433 -21.68 -0.64 -9.78
N ASN A 434 -22.07 -0.75 -8.51
CA ASN A 434 -22.29 -2.04 -7.87
C ASN A 434 -23.45 -2.84 -8.48
N LEU A 435 -24.52 -2.18 -8.93
CA LEU A 435 -25.65 -2.85 -9.61
C LEU A 435 -25.17 -3.57 -10.88
N LEU A 436 -24.35 -2.94 -11.71
CA LEU A 436 -23.85 -3.57 -12.93
C LEU A 436 -22.86 -4.71 -12.63
N LEU A 437 -22.01 -4.58 -11.60
CA LEU A 437 -21.13 -5.68 -11.17
C LEU A 437 -21.89 -6.96 -10.80
N ASN A 438 -23.10 -6.82 -10.27
CA ASN A 438 -23.98 -7.93 -9.92
C ASN A 438 -24.76 -8.49 -11.11
N GLN A 439 -24.72 -7.83 -12.27
CA GLN A 439 -25.43 -8.24 -13.47
C GLN A 439 -24.47 -8.82 -14.52
N ASN A 440 -24.92 -9.82 -15.29
CA ASN A 440 -24.19 -10.35 -16.45
C ASN A 440 -24.41 -9.47 -17.70
N ARG A 441 -24.18 -8.16 -17.57
CA ARG A 441 -24.28 -7.19 -18.67
C ARG A 441 -22.97 -6.42 -18.81
N GLU A 442 -22.56 -6.15 -20.05
CA GLU A 442 -21.33 -5.38 -20.33
C GLU A 442 -21.55 -3.87 -20.23
N HIS A 443 -22.74 -3.40 -20.59
CA HIS A 443 -23.11 -2.00 -20.59
C HIS A 443 -24.59 -1.85 -20.29
N ALA A 444 -24.96 -0.77 -19.61
CA ALA A 444 -26.34 -0.43 -19.33
C ALA A 444 -26.53 1.09 -19.34
N THR A 445 -27.68 1.53 -19.85
CA THR A 445 -28.08 2.93 -19.90
C THR A 445 -29.52 3.08 -19.48
N TRP A 446 -29.86 4.25 -18.95
CA TRP A 446 -31.16 4.51 -18.34
C TRP A 446 -31.61 5.94 -18.59
N ASP A 447 -32.63 6.12 -19.43
CA ASP A 447 -33.32 7.40 -19.60
C ASP A 447 -34.27 7.70 -18.41
N HIS A 448 -34.63 6.67 -17.64
CA HIS A 448 -35.42 6.77 -16.41
C HIS A 448 -34.73 6.01 -15.26
N PRO A 449 -34.87 6.45 -14.01
CA PRO A 449 -34.17 5.85 -12.89
C PRO A 449 -34.56 4.36 -12.70
N PRO A 450 -33.59 3.45 -12.51
CA PRO A 450 -33.87 2.07 -12.11
C PRO A 450 -34.68 2.02 -10.81
N LYS A 451 -35.46 0.95 -10.60
CA LYS A 451 -36.27 0.83 -9.36
C LYS A 451 -35.39 0.86 -8.11
N GLU A 452 -34.22 0.25 -8.20
CA GLU A 452 -33.20 0.14 -7.15
C GLU A 452 -32.68 1.50 -6.67
N THR A 453 -32.75 2.55 -7.51
CA THR A 453 -32.23 3.89 -7.17
C THR A 453 -33.27 4.84 -6.58
N THR A 454 -34.55 4.43 -6.54
CA THR A 454 -35.68 5.30 -6.18
C THR A 454 -35.56 5.89 -4.78
N LEU A 455 -35.14 5.09 -3.79
CA LEU A 455 -35.01 5.54 -2.39
C LEU A 455 -33.91 6.58 -2.22
N ILE A 456 -32.74 6.36 -2.83
CA ILE A 456 -31.61 7.29 -2.74
C ILE A 456 -31.94 8.58 -3.49
N LEU A 457 -32.59 8.48 -4.65
CA LEU A 457 -33.04 9.67 -5.40
C LEU A 457 -34.06 10.50 -4.60
N PHE A 458 -34.98 9.86 -3.87
CA PHE A 458 -35.91 10.54 -2.98
C PHE A 458 -35.22 11.20 -1.79
N ALA A 459 -34.22 10.52 -1.20
CA ALA A 459 -33.43 11.05 -0.09
C ALA A 459 -32.64 12.31 -0.51
N ASP A 460 -32.00 12.27 -1.67
CA ASP A 460 -31.26 13.39 -2.25
C ASP A 460 -32.18 14.58 -2.55
N ARG A 461 -33.36 14.33 -3.12
CA ARG A 461 -34.40 15.37 -3.35
C ARG A 461 -34.91 16.01 -2.07
N SER A 462 -34.98 15.22 -0.99
CA SER A 462 -35.46 15.67 0.31
C SER A 462 -34.34 16.34 1.15
N GLY A 463 -33.12 16.42 0.63
CA GLY A 463 -31.97 17.02 1.33
C GLY A 463 -31.52 16.21 2.55
N VAL A 464 -31.75 14.89 2.55
CA VAL A 464 -31.31 14.01 3.64
C VAL A 464 -29.79 14.11 3.78
N SER A 465 -29.32 14.24 5.01
CA SER A 465 -27.89 14.28 5.33
C SER A 465 -27.49 13.05 6.14
N PHE A 466 -26.28 12.57 5.88
CA PHE A 466 -25.68 11.43 6.56
C PHE A 466 -24.45 11.89 7.36
N PRO A 467 -24.22 11.36 8.57
CA PRO A 467 -23.03 11.65 9.34
C PRO A 467 -21.80 10.98 8.71
N ARG A 468 -20.67 11.69 8.72
CA ARG A 468 -19.35 11.17 8.38
C ARG A 468 -18.47 10.96 9.60
#